data_AF-A0A218UAH8-F1
#
_entry.id   AF-A0A218UAH8-F1
#
_cell.length_a   1.000
_cell.length_b   1.000
_cell.length_c   1.000
_cell.angle_alpha   90.00
_cell.angle_beta   90.00
_cell.angle_gamma   90.00
#
_symmetry.space_group_name_H-M   'P 1'
#
loop_
_entity.id
_entity.type
_entity.pdbx_description
1 polymer ?
#
loop_
_entity_poly.entity_id
_entity_poly.type
_entity_poly.pdbx_seq_one_letter_code
_entity_poly.pdbx_strand_id
1 'polypeptide(L)'
;MSVVIGATQLTQPGHGAQVRSVKQVVIHPYYDPADMSYDIALMELDHPVQCSPYIQLACVPDITLKVSELQNCWVAGWGATAARAQDSADQLQEAKVQLINVQLCNSSDWYAGEIHTHNLCAGYPQGKIDTCQGDSGGPLMCQDNNADSWRKHIGKGFSNITNLE
;
A
#
# COMPACT_ATOMS: atom_id res chain seq x y z
N MET A 1 0.91 11.48 18.00
CA MET A 1 0.82 11.06 16.58
C MET A 1 -0.64 11.08 16.18
N SER A 2 -0.95 11.53 14.96
CA SER A 2 -2.32 11.61 14.45
C SER A 2 -2.38 11.09 13.03
N VAL A 3 -3.57 10.64 12.62
CA VAL A 3 -3.86 10.20 11.24
C VAL A 3 -5.00 11.05 10.66
N VAL A 4 -4.93 11.29 9.36
CA VAL A 4 -5.99 11.94 8.57
C VAL A 4 -6.65 10.89 7.69
N ILE A 5 -7.97 10.76 7.79
CA ILE A 5 -8.74 9.71 7.11
C ILE A 5 -9.84 10.37 6.28
N GLY A 6 -10.07 9.91 5.05
CA GLY A 6 -11.09 10.46 4.16
C GLY A 6 -10.68 11.72 3.39
N ALA A 7 -9.38 11.99 3.32
CA ALA A 7 -8.82 13.10 2.53
C ALA A 7 -8.53 12.66 1.09
N THR A 8 -8.70 13.58 0.13
CA THR A 8 -8.25 13.43 -1.27
C THR A 8 -7.24 14.50 -1.67
N GLN A 9 -7.03 15.53 -0.86
CA GLN A 9 -6.01 16.57 -1.04
C GLN A 9 -5.25 16.79 0.28
N LEU A 10 -3.94 17.01 0.24
CA LEU A 10 -3.14 17.22 1.44
C LEU A 10 -3.29 18.62 2.01
N THR A 11 -3.27 19.64 1.15
CA THR A 11 -3.39 21.05 1.55
C THR A 11 -4.80 21.40 2.01
N GLN A 12 -5.81 20.73 1.45
CA GLN A 12 -7.23 20.92 1.77
C GLN A 12 -7.96 19.56 1.86
N PRO A 13 -7.84 18.84 3.00
CA PRO A 13 -8.43 17.50 3.18
C PRO A 13 -9.94 17.38 2.90
N GLY A 14 -10.68 18.49 2.93
CA GLY A 14 -12.10 18.55 2.62
C GLY A 14 -13.00 18.17 3.79
N HIS A 15 -14.31 18.41 3.64
CA HIS A 15 -15.30 18.20 4.71
C HIS A 15 -15.50 16.74 5.12
N GLY A 16 -15.13 15.79 4.25
CA GLY A 16 -15.19 14.36 4.54
C GLY A 16 -14.03 13.85 5.41
N ALA A 17 -12.96 14.64 5.55
CA ALA A 17 -11.77 14.23 6.28
C ALA A 17 -11.97 14.31 7.80
N GLN A 18 -11.42 13.31 8.48
CA GLN A 18 -11.42 13.23 9.93
C GLN A 18 -10.00 13.04 10.44
N VAL A 19 -9.65 13.77 11.50
CA VAL A 19 -8.38 13.60 12.22
C VAL A 19 -8.62 12.76 13.45
N ARG A 20 -7.74 11.78 13.71
CA ARG A 20 -7.74 10.98 14.94
C ARG A 20 -6.36 10.90 15.55
N SER A 21 -6.30 10.85 16.87
CA SER A 21 -5.05 10.58 17.56
C SER A 21 -4.79 9.09 17.55
N VAL A 22 -3.52 8.70 17.46
CA VAL A 22 -3.13 7.29 17.63
C VAL A 22 -3.00 7.01 19.12
N LYS A 23 -3.84 6.11 19.63
CA LYS A 23 -3.81 5.64 21.02
C LYS A 23 -2.63 4.73 21.27
N GLN A 24 -2.41 3.77 20.37
CA GLN A 24 -1.25 2.89 20.42
C GLN A 24 -0.86 2.38 19.03
N VAL A 25 0.42 2.04 18.90
CA VAL A 25 0.98 1.35 17.74
C VAL A 25 1.40 -0.04 18.19
N VAL A 26 0.89 -1.07 17.52
CA VAL A 26 1.23 -2.48 17.75
C VAL A 26 2.11 -2.93 16.59
N ILE A 27 3.41 -3.06 16.85
CA ILE A 27 4.39 -3.55 15.89
C ILE A 27 4.34 -5.08 15.87
N HIS A 28 4.52 -5.68 14.69
CA HIS A 28 4.58 -7.14 14.59
C HIS A 28 5.71 -7.71 15.47
N PRO A 29 5.46 -8.76 16.26
CA PRO A 29 6.43 -9.27 17.24
C PRO A 29 7.71 -9.84 16.61
N TYR A 30 7.68 -10.18 15.32
CA TYR A 30 8.82 -10.68 14.55
C TYR A 30 9.42 -9.64 13.60
N TYR A 31 9.05 -8.36 13.71
CA TYR A 31 9.67 -7.32 12.89
C TYR A 31 11.18 -7.24 13.18
N ASP A 32 12.01 -7.35 12.15
CA ASP A 32 13.45 -7.17 12.23
C ASP A 32 13.88 -5.97 11.37
N PRO A 33 14.42 -4.89 11.97
CA PRO A 33 14.87 -3.73 11.22
C PRO A 33 16.16 -3.98 10.41
N ALA A 34 16.88 -5.08 10.64
CA ALA A 34 18.10 -5.39 9.91
C ALA A 34 17.82 -5.86 8.47
N ASP A 35 16.75 -6.63 8.27
CA ASP A 35 16.36 -7.18 6.97
C ASP A 35 14.93 -6.80 6.54
N MET A 36 14.28 -5.93 7.31
CA MET A 36 12.90 -5.46 7.11
C MET A 36 11.86 -6.60 7.07
N SER A 37 12.17 -7.76 7.64
CA SER A 37 11.21 -8.86 7.71
C SER A 37 10.03 -8.50 8.61
N TYR A 38 8.84 -8.97 8.23
CA TYR A 38 7.58 -8.71 8.93
C TYR A 38 7.27 -7.23 9.23
N ASP A 39 7.54 -6.33 8.27
CA ASP A 39 7.30 -4.87 8.37
C ASP A 39 5.79 -4.48 8.41
N ILE A 40 5.05 -4.99 9.39
CA ILE A 40 3.64 -4.70 9.58
C ILE A 40 3.39 -4.16 10.98
N ALA A 41 2.55 -3.14 11.05
CA ALA A 41 2.08 -2.56 12.30
C ALA A 41 0.60 -2.21 12.19
N LEU A 42 -0.08 -2.24 13.33
CA LEU A 42 -1.45 -1.74 13.51
C LEU A 42 -1.41 -0.45 14.32
N MET A 43 -2.26 0.50 13.95
CA MET A 43 -2.48 1.72 14.72
C MET A 43 -3.90 1.69 15.29
N GLU A 44 -4.04 1.66 16.61
CA GLU A 44 -5.32 1.84 17.26
C GLU A 44 -5.62 3.33 17.40
N LEU A 45 -6.78 3.75 16.92
CA LEU A 45 -7.26 5.13 17.05
C LEU A 45 -7.79 5.37 18.47
N ASP A 46 -7.66 6.59 18.96
CA ASP A 46 -8.23 7.00 20.24
C ASP A 46 -9.77 6.89 20.27
N HIS A 47 -10.41 7.14 19.14
CA HIS A 47 -11.85 7.01 18.94
C HIS A 47 -12.16 6.47 17.53
N PRO A 48 -13.29 5.77 17.34
CA PRO A 48 -13.69 5.29 16.02
C PRO A 48 -13.92 6.44 15.03
N VAL A 49 -13.82 6.12 13.74
CA VAL A 49 -14.26 6.98 12.64
C VAL A 49 -15.61 6.50 12.11
N GLN A 50 -16.44 7.44 11.69
CA GLN A 50 -17.73 7.12 11.08
C GLN A 50 -17.56 6.88 9.58
N CYS A 51 -18.14 5.80 9.07
CA CYS A 51 -18.16 5.53 7.64
C CYS A 51 -18.97 6.62 6.91
N SER A 52 -18.49 7.00 5.73
CA SER A 52 -19.07 8.04 4.88
C SER A 52 -18.71 7.75 3.43
N PRO A 53 -19.23 8.50 2.44
CA PRO A 53 -18.77 8.36 1.06
C PRO A 53 -17.24 8.51 0.87
N TYR A 54 -16.55 9.17 1.82
CA TYR A 54 -15.10 9.37 1.81
C TYR A 54 -14.33 8.40 2.72
N ILE A 55 -15.02 7.73 3.65
CA ILE A 55 -14.42 6.81 4.63
C ILE A 55 -15.14 5.48 4.53
N GLN A 56 -14.49 4.50 3.94
CA GLN A 56 -14.98 3.13 3.82
C GLN A 56 -13.93 2.16 4.34
N LEU A 57 -14.40 1.05 4.90
CA LEU A 57 -13.51 -0.04 5.31
C LEU A 57 -13.09 -0.84 4.08
N ALA A 58 -11.82 -1.24 4.08
CA ALA A 58 -11.33 -2.20 3.10
C ALA A 58 -11.38 -3.63 3.64
N CYS A 59 -11.38 -4.61 2.74
CA CYS A 59 -11.34 -6.01 3.12
C CYS A 59 -9.89 -6.45 3.38
N VAL A 60 -9.69 -7.26 4.41
CA VAL A 60 -8.44 -7.99 4.63
C VAL A 60 -8.60 -9.36 3.95
N PRO A 61 -7.61 -9.83 3.17
CA PRO A 61 -7.67 -11.15 2.53
C PRO A 61 -7.73 -12.29 3.57
N ASP A 62 -8.47 -13.34 3.23
CA ASP A 62 -8.47 -14.59 4.00
C ASP A 62 -7.16 -15.37 3.77
N ILE A 63 -6.75 -16.19 4.73
CA ILE A 63 -5.54 -17.02 4.62
C ILE A 63 -5.60 -18.03 3.46
N THR A 64 -6.79 -18.36 2.96
CA THR A 64 -6.94 -19.25 1.80
C THR A 64 -6.76 -18.54 0.46
N LEU A 65 -6.76 -17.21 0.43
CA LEU A 65 -6.63 -16.44 -0.80
C LEU A 65 -5.26 -16.67 -1.42
N LYS A 66 -5.24 -17.13 -2.67
CA LYS A 66 -3.99 -17.24 -3.41
C LYS A 66 -3.68 -15.92 -4.10
N VAL A 67 -2.46 -15.44 -3.96
CA VAL A 67 -1.96 -14.23 -4.64
C VAL A 67 -2.18 -14.32 -6.16
N SER A 68 -2.08 -15.52 -6.74
CA SER A 68 -2.34 -15.75 -8.17
C SER A 68 -3.79 -15.51 -8.60
N GLU A 69 -4.74 -15.48 -7.67
CA GLU A 69 -6.16 -15.21 -7.94
C GLU A 69 -6.44 -13.70 -7.94
N LEU A 70 -5.52 -12.88 -7.43
CA LEU A 70 -5.65 -11.43 -7.43
C LEU A 70 -5.36 -10.86 -8.82
N GLN A 71 -6.31 -10.06 -9.32
CA GLN A 71 -6.20 -9.34 -10.58
C GLN A 71 -6.64 -7.89 -10.39
N ASN A 72 -6.36 -7.06 -11.40
CA ASN A 72 -6.75 -5.64 -11.40
C ASN A 72 -6.34 -4.91 -10.12
N CYS A 73 -5.04 -4.92 -9.84
CA CYS A 73 -4.49 -4.31 -8.64
C CYS A 73 -4.12 -2.84 -8.87
N TRP A 74 -4.22 -2.05 -7.81
CA TRP A 74 -3.91 -0.63 -7.76
C TRP A 74 -3.10 -0.28 -6.52
N VAL A 75 -2.21 0.69 -6.66
CA VAL A 75 -1.60 1.41 -5.54
C VAL A 75 -2.18 2.82 -5.52
N ALA A 76 -2.26 3.44 -4.35
CA ALA A 76 -2.71 4.81 -4.22
C ALA A 76 -1.94 5.54 -3.11
N GLY A 77 -1.74 6.84 -3.31
CA GLY A 77 -1.03 7.68 -2.37
C GLY A 77 -0.73 9.09 -2.91
N TRP A 78 0.08 9.82 -2.16
CA TRP A 78 0.44 11.22 -2.44
C TRP A 78 1.94 11.38 -2.70
N GLY A 79 2.66 10.28 -2.88
CA GLY A 79 4.07 10.27 -3.18
C GLY A 79 4.43 11.07 -4.42
N ALA A 80 5.72 11.32 -4.59
CA ALA A 80 6.27 12.04 -5.72
C ALA A 80 5.79 11.40 -7.04
N THR A 81 5.22 12.17 -7.95
CA THR A 81 4.70 11.62 -9.23
C THR A 81 5.77 11.37 -10.28
N ALA A 82 7.03 11.71 -9.96
CA ALA A 82 8.19 11.45 -10.79
C ALA A 82 9.40 11.16 -9.91
N ALA A 83 10.32 10.30 -10.39
CA ALA A 83 11.51 9.83 -9.68
C ALA A 83 12.48 10.94 -9.18
N ARG A 84 12.26 12.20 -9.60
CA ARG A 84 13.05 13.38 -9.20
C ARG A 84 12.21 14.58 -8.75
N ALA A 85 10.90 14.40 -8.58
CA ALA A 85 10.06 15.44 -8.01
C ALA A 85 10.36 15.54 -6.50
N GLN A 86 10.68 16.74 -6.03
CA GLN A 86 10.84 17.01 -4.59
C GLN A 86 9.49 17.15 -3.88
N ASP A 87 8.42 17.44 -4.65
CA ASP A 87 7.10 17.72 -4.10
C ASP A 87 6.19 16.50 -4.22
N SER A 88 5.52 16.16 -3.12
CA SER A 88 4.38 15.25 -3.08
C SER A 88 3.23 15.78 -3.93
N ALA A 89 2.44 14.90 -4.53
CA ALA A 89 1.19 15.33 -5.15
C ALA A 89 0.25 15.89 -4.08
N ASP A 90 -0.38 17.04 -4.33
CA ASP A 90 -1.42 17.53 -3.43
C ASP A 90 -2.67 16.64 -3.51
N GLN A 91 -3.06 16.27 -4.73
CA GLN A 91 -4.20 15.39 -4.97
C GLN A 91 -3.80 13.91 -4.92
N LEU A 92 -4.65 13.08 -4.31
CA LEU A 92 -4.45 11.63 -4.25
C LEU A 92 -4.32 11.05 -5.65
N GLN A 93 -3.25 10.28 -5.86
CA GLN A 93 -2.99 9.56 -7.10
C GLN A 93 -3.29 8.09 -6.93
N GLU A 94 -3.60 7.42 -8.05
CA GLU A 94 -3.68 5.97 -8.11
C GLU A 94 -3.04 5.46 -9.41
N ALA A 95 -2.46 4.27 -9.34
CA ALA A 95 -1.85 3.62 -10.50
C ALA A 95 -2.22 2.14 -10.53
N LYS A 96 -2.59 1.65 -11.72
CA LYS A 96 -2.81 0.22 -11.95
C LYS A 96 -1.46 -0.49 -12.02
N VAL A 97 -1.34 -1.64 -11.36
CA VAL A 97 -0.11 -2.44 -11.30
C VAL A 97 -0.42 -3.91 -11.58
N GLN A 98 0.60 -4.66 -12.00
CA GLN A 98 0.51 -6.11 -12.14
C GLN A 98 1.26 -6.79 -11.01
N LEU A 99 0.73 -7.91 -10.50
CA LEU A 99 1.49 -8.73 -9.56
C LEU A 99 2.63 -9.42 -10.29
N ILE A 100 3.80 -9.37 -9.67
CA ILE A 100 5.03 -9.99 -10.17
C ILE A 100 5.33 -11.18 -9.29
N ASN A 101 5.67 -12.29 -9.93
CA ASN A 101 6.09 -13.50 -9.26
C ASN A 101 7.31 -13.21 -8.34
N VAL A 102 7.23 -13.63 -7.07
CA VAL A 102 8.27 -13.32 -6.08
C VAL A 102 9.63 -13.92 -6.45
N GLN A 103 9.67 -15.07 -7.13
CA GLN A 103 10.93 -15.66 -7.58
C GLN A 103 11.57 -14.85 -8.70
N LEU A 104 10.79 -14.28 -9.62
CA LEU A 104 11.30 -13.35 -10.63
C LEU A 104 11.81 -12.06 -9.98
N CYS A 105 11.03 -11.51 -9.06
CA CYS A 105 11.38 -10.31 -8.32
C CYS A 105 12.67 -10.50 -7.51
N ASN A 106 12.80 -11.64 -6.84
CA ASN A 106 13.97 -11.97 -6.03
C ASN A 106 15.13 -12.58 -6.84
N SER A 107 15.10 -12.46 -8.17
CA SER A 107 16.19 -12.93 -9.03
C SER A 107 17.43 -12.05 -8.86
N SER A 108 18.58 -12.58 -9.28
CA SER A 108 19.88 -11.87 -9.25
C SER A 108 19.87 -10.54 -9.99
N ASP A 109 19.03 -10.43 -11.02
CA ASP A 109 19.02 -9.26 -11.89
C ASP A 109 18.25 -8.08 -11.27
N TRP A 110 17.45 -8.35 -10.23
CA TRP A 110 16.56 -7.37 -9.59
C TRP A 110 16.94 -7.20 -8.10
N TYR A 111 16.30 -7.93 -7.19
CA TYR A 111 16.52 -7.77 -5.74
C TYR A 111 17.57 -8.71 -5.15
N ALA A 112 18.14 -9.63 -5.93
CA ALA A 112 19.30 -10.44 -5.58
C ALA A 112 19.22 -11.21 -4.22
N GLY A 113 18.01 -11.60 -3.80
CA GLY A 113 17.80 -12.38 -2.57
C GLY A 113 17.16 -11.59 -1.42
N GLU A 114 17.07 -10.26 -1.52
CA GLU A 114 16.59 -9.36 -0.46
C GLU A 114 15.07 -9.43 -0.21
N ILE A 115 14.29 -10.08 -1.09
CA ILE A 115 12.84 -10.21 -0.93
C ILE A 115 12.50 -11.49 -0.17
N HIS A 116 11.80 -11.35 0.96
CA HIS A 116 11.31 -12.46 1.75
C HIS A 116 10.08 -13.12 1.12
N THR A 117 9.82 -14.38 1.48
CA THR A 117 8.66 -15.15 0.99
C THR A 117 7.31 -14.60 1.47
N HIS A 118 7.31 -13.75 2.49
CA HIS A 118 6.13 -13.06 3.01
C HIS A 118 5.95 -11.65 2.41
N ASN A 119 6.71 -11.30 1.36
CA ASN A 119 6.50 -10.08 0.57
C ASN A 119 5.73 -10.37 -0.73
N LEU A 120 5.23 -9.29 -1.34
CA LEU A 120 4.59 -9.29 -2.65
C LEU A 120 5.26 -8.23 -3.52
N CYS A 121 5.49 -8.57 -4.79
CA CYS A 121 5.98 -7.62 -5.78
C CYS A 121 4.86 -7.23 -6.73
N ALA A 122 4.77 -5.94 -7.04
CA ALA A 122 3.80 -5.41 -7.99
C ALA A 122 4.45 -4.29 -8.82
N GLY A 123 4.06 -4.17 -10.09
CA GLY A 123 4.60 -3.17 -11.00
C GLY A 123 4.58 -3.65 -12.45
N TYR A 124 5.48 -3.11 -13.25
CA TYR A 124 5.70 -3.54 -14.64
C TYR A 124 7.19 -3.85 -14.85
N PRO A 125 7.55 -5.00 -15.44
CA PRO A 125 8.95 -5.35 -15.70
C PRO A 125 9.71 -4.34 -16.56
N GLN A 126 8.99 -3.58 -17.40
CA GLN A 126 9.58 -2.52 -18.24
C GLN A 126 9.81 -1.20 -17.49
N GLY A 127 9.52 -1.15 -16.18
CA GLY A 127 9.54 0.06 -15.37
C GLY A 127 8.37 1.02 -15.68
N LYS A 128 8.52 2.30 -15.27
CA LYS A 128 7.65 3.47 -15.55
C LYS A 128 6.44 3.71 -14.66
N ILE A 129 5.83 2.69 -14.07
CA ILE A 129 4.75 2.84 -13.09
C ILE A 129 5.24 2.22 -11.80
N ASP A 130 5.50 3.08 -10.82
CA ASP A 130 6.22 2.75 -9.59
C ASP A 130 5.65 3.56 -8.41
N THR A 131 5.68 3.00 -7.20
CA THR A 131 5.48 3.77 -5.97
C THR A 131 6.76 4.54 -5.67
N CYS A 132 6.70 5.86 -5.84
CA CYS A 132 7.83 6.73 -5.55
C CYS A 132 7.88 7.13 -4.07
N GLN A 133 8.85 7.99 -3.73
CA GLN A 133 9.02 8.55 -2.39
C GLN A 133 7.70 9.12 -1.84
N GLY A 134 7.32 8.72 -0.62
CA GLY A 134 6.16 9.25 0.10
C GLY A 134 4.95 8.32 0.21
N ASP A 135 4.94 7.17 -0.49
CA ASP A 135 3.84 6.19 -0.44
C ASP A 135 4.12 4.96 0.45
N SER A 136 5.28 4.90 1.13
CA SER A 136 5.64 3.79 2.00
C SER A 136 4.58 3.50 3.07
N GLY A 137 4.12 2.25 3.12
CA GLY A 137 3.03 1.81 4.00
C GLY A 137 1.62 2.02 3.42
N GLY A 138 1.51 2.58 2.21
CA GLY A 138 0.27 2.69 1.45
C GLY A 138 -0.30 1.33 1.01
N PRO A 139 -1.56 1.31 0.56
CA PRO A 139 -2.25 0.05 0.26
C PRO A 139 -1.96 -0.45 -1.17
N LEU A 140 -1.78 -1.77 -1.31
CA LEU A 140 -1.97 -2.48 -2.58
C LEU A 140 -3.38 -3.06 -2.58
N MET A 141 -4.23 -2.60 -3.49
CA MET A 141 -5.65 -2.95 -3.54
C MET A 141 -5.96 -3.75 -4.79
N CYS A 142 -6.49 -4.96 -4.65
CA CYS A 142 -6.93 -5.78 -5.79
C CYS A 142 -8.44 -5.99 -5.77
N GLN A 143 -9.04 -6.14 -6.94
CA GLN A 143 -10.47 -6.42 -7.07
C GLN A 143 -10.75 -7.92 -6.95
N ASP A 144 -11.82 -8.26 -6.24
CA ASP A 144 -12.40 -9.60 -6.30
C ASP A 144 -13.18 -9.78 -7.61
N ASN A 145 -12.92 -10.87 -8.33
CA ASN A 145 -13.64 -11.22 -9.56
C ASN A 145 -15.05 -11.78 -9.29
N ASN A 146 -15.36 -12.17 -8.04
CA ASN A 146 -16.62 -12.84 -7.66
C ASN A 146 -17.62 -11.97 -6.89
N ALA A 147 -17.35 -10.68 -6.70
CA ALA A 147 -18.25 -9.80 -5.97
C ALA A 147 -18.93 -8.78 -6.90
N ASP A 148 -20.27 -8.74 -6.89
CA ASP A 148 -21.11 -7.67 -7.47
C ASP A 148 -20.88 -6.28 -6.81
N SER A 149 -19.79 -6.12 -6.06
CA SER A 149 -19.42 -4.98 -5.23
C SER A 149 -17.90 -4.86 -5.25
N TRP A 150 -17.39 -3.63 -5.41
CA TRP A 150 -15.96 -3.30 -5.40
C TRP A 150 -15.33 -3.62 -4.05
N ARG A 151 -15.00 -4.89 -3.79
CA ARG A 151 -14.21 -5.28 -2.63
C ARG A 151 -12.74 -5.05 -2.97
N LYS A 152 -12.20 -3.95 -2.46
CA LYS A 152 -10.76 -3.72 -2.45
C LYS A 152 -10.16 -4.59 -1.35
N HIS A 153 -9.46 -5.66 -1.74
CA HIS A 153 -8.60 -6.38 -0.81
C HIS A 153 -7.34 -5.56 -0.59
N ILE A 154 -7.09 -5.09 0.63
CA ILE A 154 -5.79 -4.51 0.94
C ILE A 154 -4.82 -5.66 1.20
N GLY A 155 -4.00 -5.95 0.19
CA GLY A 155 -2.69 -6.51 0.43
C GLY A 155 -1.76 -5.40 0.90
N LYS A 156 -0.87 -5.68 1.84
CA LYS A 156 0.32 -4.84 1.98
C LYS A 156 1.27 -5.23 0.86
N GLY A 157 1.32 -4.41 -0.19
CA GLY A 157 2.51 -4.34 -1.02
C GLY A 157 3.55 -3.61 -0.18
N PHE A 158 4.60 -4.31 0.23
CA PHE A 158 5.79 -3.60 0.65
C PHE A 158 6.31 -2.88 -0.58
N SER A 159 6.14 -1.57 -0.62
CA SER A 159 6.89 -0.69 -1.51
C SER A 159 8.36 -0.69 -1.10
N ASN A 160 9.03 -1.83 -1.29
CA ASN A 160 10.33 -1.81 -1.94
C ASN A 160 10.02 -2.08 -3.42
N ILE A 161 9.37 -1.11 -4.08
CA ILE A 161 9.61 -0.94 -5.50
C ILE A 161 10.66 0.18 -5.52
N THR A 162 11.90 -0.20 -5.25
CA THR A 162 13.03 0.69 -5.43
C THR A 162 13.47 0.55 -6.87
N ASN A 163 13.34 1.63 -7.62
CA ASN A 163 14.02 1.94 -8.89
C ASN A 163 14.79 0.76 -9.49
N LEU A 164 14.20 0.08 -10.46
CA LEU A 164 15.00 -0.47 -11.54
C LEU A 164 15.46 0.74 -12.37
N GLU A 165 16.60 1.33 -12.01
CA GLU A 165 17.42 2.08 -12.98
C GLU A 165 18.05 1.11 -13.98
#